data_AF-A0A6I5C6T6-F1
#
_entry.id   AF-A0A6I5C6T6-F1
#
_cell.length_a   1.000
_cell.length_b   1.000
_cell.length_c   1.000
_cell.angle_alpha   90.00
_cell.angle_beta   90.00
_cell.angle_gamma   90.00
#
_symmetry.space_group_name_H-M   'P 1'
#
loop_
_entity.id
_entity.type
_entity.pdbx_description
1 polymer ?
#
loop_
_entity_poly.entity_id
_entity_poly.type
_entity_poly.pdbx_seq_one_letter_code
_entity_poly.pdbx_strand_id
1 'polypeptide(L)' 'MVPPRLVPLLAQFDFAYTRLRGRLAGPVMDSGDGTETRTEPLTDEEYFWEPVPRCWSVRRRT' A
#
# COMPACT_ATOMS: atom_id res chain seq x y z
N MET A 1 -16.59 16.82 -14.90
CA MET A 1 -17.04 15.46 -15.26
C MET A 1 -15.82 14.62 -15.61
N VAL A 2 -15.68 13.42 -15.03
CA VAL A 2 -14.54 12.53 -15.35
C VAL A 2 -14.78 11.90 -16.72
N PRO A 3 -13.81 11.91 -17.66
CA PRO A 3 -13.93 11.19 -18.93
C PRO A 3 -14.28 9.71 -18.69
N PRO A 4 -15.24 9.11 -19.43
CA PRO A 4 -15.68 7.73 -19.18
C PRO A 4 -14.53 6.71 -19.14
N ARG A 5 -13.51 6.89 -19.99
CA ARG A 5 -12.32 6.04 -20.02
C ARG A 5 -11.47 6.06 -18.74
N LEU A 6 -11.57 7.10 -17.92
CA LEU A 6 -10.82 7.24 -16.67
C LEU A 6 -11.55 6.64 -15.47
N VAL A 7 -12.87 6.46 -15.54
CA VAL A 7 -13.67 5.87 -14.46
C VAL A 7 -13.10 4.53 -13.96
N PRO A 8 -12.82 3.54 -14.83
CA PRO A 8 -12.27 2.26 -14.35
C PRO A 8 -10.85 2.40 -13.78
N LEU A 9 -10.04 3.33 -14.30
CA LEU A 9 -8.67 3.55 -13.81
C LEU A 9 -8.66 4.19 -12.42
N LEU A 10 -9.60 5.11 -12.16
CA LEU A 10 -9.77 5.70 -10.83
C LEU A 10 -10.26 4.66 -9.83
N ALA A 11 -11.22 3.81 -10.21
CA ALA A 11 -11.66 2.72 -9.35
C ALA A 11 -10.51 1.75 -8.98
N GLN A 12 -9.64 1.43 -9.95
CA GLN A 12 -8.44 0.62 -9.70
C GLN A 12 -7.42 1.35 -8.81
N PHE A 13 -7.24 2.65 -9.02
CA PHE A 13 -6.38 3.47 -8.18
C PHE A 13 -6.87 3.48 -6.73
N ASP A 14 -8.16 3.75 -6.52
CA ASP A 14 -8.75 3.80 -5.18
C ASP A 14 -8.63 2.44 -4.47
N PHE A 15 -8.89 1.35 -5.20
CA PHE A 15 -8.69 -0.01 -4.70
C PHE A 15 -7.24 -0.26 -4.27
N ALA A 16 -6.27 0.02 -5.13
CA ALA A 16 -4.86 -0.23 -4.85
C ALA A 16 -4.31 0.69 -3.75
N TYR A 17 -4.69 1.98 -3.78
CA TYR A 17 -4.25 2.98 -2.81
C TYR A 17 -4.78 2.70 -1.42
N THR A 18 -6.08 2.39 -1.29
CA THR A 18 -6.71 2.06 0.01
C THR A 18 -5.97 0.90 0.67
N ARG A 19 -5.65 -0.12 -0.12
CA ARG A 19 -4.89 -1.28 0.32
C ARG A 19 -3.46 -0.94 0.72
N LEU A 20 -2.72 -0.25 -0.13
CA LEU A 20 -1.35 0.14 0.21
C LEU A 20 -1.32 0.96 1.52
N ARG A 21 -2.24 1.91 1.65
CA ARG A 21 -2.37 2.74 2.86
C ARG A 21 -2.70 1.90 4.09
N GLY A 22 -3.68 1.00 4.00
CA GLY A 22 -4.08 0.11 5.09
C GLY A 22 -2.92 -0.79 5.53
N ARG A 23 -2.17 -1.37 4.58
CA ARG A 23 -0.98 -2.18 4.89
C ARG A 23 0.10 -1.37 5.61
N LEU A 24 0.35 -0.13 5.20
CA LEU A 24 1.40 0.70 5.80
C LEU A 24 0.99 1.28 7.16
N ALA A 25 -0.30 1.51 7.39
CA ALA A 25 -0.78 2.16 8.62
C ALA A 25 -1.32 1.19 9.68
N GLY A 26 -1.75 -0.02 9.30
CA GLY A 26 -2.50 -0.92 10.20
C GLY A 26 -3.79 -0.27 10.74
N PRO A 27 -4.39 -0.80 11.82
CA PRO A 27 -4.13 -2.10 12.45
C PRO A 27 -4.81 -3.27 11.73
N VAL A 28 -5.63 -2.97 10.71
CA VAL A 28 -6.36 -3.95 9.91
C VAL A 28 -6.29 -3.57 8.43
N MET A 29 -6.30 -4.58 7.58
CA MET A 29 -6.16 -4.45 6.14
C MET A 29 -6.92 -5.60 5.46
N ASP A 30 -7.69 -5.28 4.42
CA ASP A 30 -8.29 -6.28 3.53
C ASP A 30 -7.35 -6.54 2.35
N SER A 31 -7.00 -7.81 2.14
CA SER A 31 -6.16 -8.23 1.01
C SER A 31 -6.95 -8.46 -0.30
N GLY A 32 -8.12 -7.83 -0.42
CA GLY A 32 -9.02 -7.88 -1.58
C GLY A 32 -9.78 -9.19 -1.69
N ASP A 33 -9.83 -9.95 -0.60
CA ASP A 33 -10.66 -11.14 -0.46
C ASP A 33 -11.92 -10.86 0.37
N GLY A 34 -12.11 -9.61 0.83
CA GLY A 34 -13.26 -9.18 1.60
C GLY A 34 -13.12 -9.43 3.11
N THR A 35 -11.93 -9.84 3.57
CA THR A 35 -11.69 -10.18 4.98
C THR A 35 -10.70 -9.23 5.63
N GLU A 36 -11.09 -8.64 6.76
CA GLU A 36 -10.18 -7.84 7.56
C GLU A 36 -9.11 -8.72 8.22
N THR A 37 -7.84 -8.44 7.91
CA THR A 37 -6.69 -9.10 8.50
C THR A 37 -5.95 -8.12 9.40
N ARG A 38 -5.63 -8.52 10.64
CA ARG A 38 -4.80 -7.70 11.54
C ARG A 38 -3.39 -7.54 10.94
N THR A 39 -2.91 -6.31 10.91
CA THR A 39 -1.60 -5.92 10.39
C THR A 39 -1.08 -4.80 11.25
N GLU A 40 0.12 -4.96 11.79
CA GLU A 40 0.77 -3.87 12.51
C GLU A 40 1.19 -2.75 11.53
N PRO A 41 1.21 -1.48 11.98
CA PRO A 41 1.77 -0.39 11.20
C PRO A 41 3.20 -0.70 10.75
N LEU A 42 3.62 -0.16 9.61
CA LEU A 42 5.01 -0.25 9.17
C LEU A 42 5.91 0.37 10.24
N THR A 43 6.84 -0.42 10.73
CA THR A 43 7.78 -0.01 11.77
C THR A 43 8.99 0.73 11.17
N ASP A 44 9.73 1.46 12.00
CA ASP A 44 10.98 2.08 11.59
C ASP A 44 12.01 1.03 11.12
N GLU A 45 12.10 -0.11 11.82
CA GLU A 45 12.99 -1.21 11.44
C GLU A 45 12.68 -1.72 10.02
N GLU A 46 11.40 -1.92 9.69
CA GLU A 46 10.96 -2.30 8.35
C GLU A 46 11.16 -1.17 7.33
N TYR A 47 10.94 0.09 7.71
CA TYR A 47 11.11 1.24 6.82
C TYR A 47 12.57 1.44 6.40
N PHE A 48 13.51 1.16 7.30
CA PHE A 48 14.97 1.23 7.06
C PHE A 48 15.59 -0.10 6.63
N TRP A 49 14.80 -1.17 6.48
CA TRP A 49 15.30 -2.50 6.14
C TRP A 49 15.95 -2.54 4.75
N GLU A 50 17.18 -3.04 4.69
CA GLU A 50 17.97 -3.24 3.47
C GLU A 50 18.67 -4.62 3.52
N PRO A 51 17.96 -5.71 3.13
CA PRO A 51 18.51 -7.08 3.23
C PRO A 51 19.70 -7.32 2.31
N VAL A 52 19.78 -6.61 1.19
CA VAL A 52 20.94 -6.60 0.29
C VAL A 52 21.22 -5.19 -0.19
N PRO A 53 22.49 -4.84 -0.47
CA PRO A 53 22.83 -3.49 -0.92
C PRO A 53 22.01 -3.05 -2.13
N ARG A 54 21.40 -1.88 -2.04
CA ARG A 54 20.59 -1.20 -3.06
C ARG A 54 19.28 -1.90 -3.44
N CYS A 55 18.77 -2.85 -2.65
CA CYS A 55 17.43 -3.43 -2.88
C CYS A 55 16.33 -2.36 -2.90
N TRP A 56 15.14 -2.69 -3.41
CA TRP A 56 14.01 -1.78 -3.25
C TRP A 56 13.64 -1.63 -1.77
N SER A 57 13.32 -0.40 -1.36
CA SER A 57 12.90 -0.06 0.00
C SER A 57 11.65 0.82 -0.07
N VAL A 58 10.82 0.77 0.98
CA VAL A 58 9.67 1.69 1.12
C VAL A 58 10.15 3.14 1.25
N ARG A 59 11.28 3.35 1.94
CA ARG A 59 11.97 4.64 2.01
C ARG A 59 12.32 5.14 0.62
N ARG A 60 11.83 6.34 0.29
CA ARG A 60 12.20 7.04 -0.94
C ARG A 60 13.68 7.43 -0.91
N ARG A 61 14.40 7.16 -2.00
CA ARG A 61 15.76 7.65 -2.22
C ARG A 61 15.68 9.04 -2.88
N THR A 62 16.37 10.01 -2.30
CA THR A 62 16.55 11.37 -2.84
C THR A 62 17.93 11.50 -3.44
#